data_AF-A0A147KD25-F1
#
_entry.id   AF-A0A147KD25-F1
#
_cell.length_a   1.000
_cell.length_b   1.000
_cell.length_c   1.000
_cell.angle_alpha   90.00
_cell.angle_beta   90.00
_cell.angle_gamma   90.00
#
_symmetry.space_group_name_H-M   'P 1'
#
loop_
_entity.id
_entity.type
_entity.pdbx_description
1 polymer ?
#
loop_
_entity_poly.entity_id
_entity_poly.type
_entity_poly.pdbx_seq_one_letter_code
_entity_poly.pdbx_strand_id
1 'polypeptide(L)'
;MPSVPLDGVPVPDDGSLPASALAGVGSRPFGVYVHVPFCATRCGYCDFNTYTAAELRSRDGSAVASPRTYADQAVAEVDLARRVLGDREVPVRTVFFGGGTPTLLSPEELGRILAAIDDRFGLAPGAEVTTEANPETVDRDVLLRLRDAGFTRISFGMQSAREHVLAVLERTHTPGRPQQCVAWAREAGFEHVNLDLIYGTPGESDADWKESLTAALAAGPDHVSAYSLIVEEGTRLAARVRRGELAPPDDDVMADRYLMADELLSAAGLHWYEVSNWAAGPSARSAHNLLYWTGGDWWGIGPGAHSHVGGVRWWNVKHPAAYAARLAAGRTPAQARELLSAEDRRFERILLELRLAQGCPLDLLDDSGRAAAARAAADGLLDAAAHARGRAVLTLRGRLLADALVLDLS
;
A
#
# COMPACT_ATOMS: atom_id res chain seq x y z
N MET A 1 10.86 -0.62 1.97
CA MET A 1 11.50 0.73 1.97
C MET A 1 12.99 0.57 1.78
N PRO A 2 13.66 1.38 0.94
CA PRO A 2 15.08 1.23 0.69
C PRO A 2 15.89 1.32 2.00
N SER A 3 16.85 0.41 2.13
CA SER A 3 17.80 0.33 3.25
C SER A 3 18.73 1.55 3.27
N VAL A 4 18.94 2.19 2.11
CA VAL A 4 19.71 3.42 1.91
C VAL A 4 18.81 4.65 2.16
N PRO A 5 19.27 5.70 2.88
CA PRO A 5 18.55 6.96 2.96
C PRO A 5 18.30 7.52 1.56
N LEU A 6 17.06 7.89 1.25
CA LEU A 6 16.76 8.60 0.02
C LEU A 6 17.46 9.96 0.05
N ASP A 7 18.23 10.25 -0.99
CA ASP A 7 18.77 11.59 -1.21
C ASP A 7 17.62 12.55 -1.50
N GLY A 8 17.66 13.74 -0.92
CA GLY A 8 16.61 14.74 -1.11
C GLY A 8 17.02 16.10 -0.58
N VAL A 9 16.29 17.14 -0.95
CA VAL A 9 16.54 18.49 -0.45
C VAL A 9 15.90 18.66 0.93
N PRO A 10 16.46 19.52 1.81
CA PRO A 10 15.87 19.80 3.10
C PRO A 10 14.45 20.33 3.01
N VAL A 11 13.62 19.97 4.00
CA VAL A 11 12.27 20.52 4.19
C VAL A 11 12.36 21.70 5.16
N PRO A 12 11.66 22.82 4.90
CA PRO A 12 11.54 23.90 5.89
C PRO A 12 11.02 23.40 7.23
N ASP A 13 11.48 23.98 8.34
CA ASP A 13 11.11 23.53 9.70
C ASP A 13 9.59 23.56 9.96
N ASP A 14 8.86 24.44 9.27
CA ASP A 14 7.39 24.55 9.33
C ASP A 14 6.65 23.58 8.40
N GLY A 15 7.38 22.78 7.62
CA GLY A 15 6.81 21.83 6.66
C GLY A 15 6.25 22.47 5.39
N SER A 16 6.47 23.77 5.16
CA SER A 16 5.89 24.49 4.04
C SER A 16 6.23 23.89 2.67
N LEU A 17 5.21 23.83 1.82
CA LEU A 17 5.32 23.41 0.43
C LEU A 17 5.53 24.63 -0.49
N PRO A 18 6.27 24.48 -1.60
CA PRO A 18 6.35 25.51 -2.63
C PRO A 18 4.96 25.92 -3.13
N ALA A 19 4.78 27.21 -3.45
CA ALA A 19 3.51 27.73 -3.95
C ALA A 19 3.00 26.99 -5.22
N SER A 20 3.91 26.51 -6.06
CA SER A 20 3.58 25.70 -7.24
C SER A 20 2.89 24.38 -6.91
N ALA A 21 3.24 23.75 -5.79
CA ALA A 21 2.60 22.52 -5.31
C ALA A 21 1.17 22.80 -4.83
N LEU A 22 0.98 23.92 -4.14
CA LEU A 22 -0.31 24.31 -3.55
C LEU A 22 -1.31 24.87 -4.57
N ALA A 23 -0.87 25.26 -5.76
CA ALA A 23 -1.72 25.86 -6.78
C ALA A 23 -2.80 24.90 -7.34
N GLY A 24 -2.52 23.59 -7.35
CA GLY A 24 -3.44 22.57 -7.85
C GLY A 24 -4.22 21.80 -6.76
N VAL A 25 -3.98 22.11 -5.48
CA VAL A 25 -4.62 21.43 -4.37
C VAL A 25 -6.14 21.64 -4.43
N GLY A 26 -6.90 20.55 -4.29
CA GLY A 26 -8.36 20.53 -4.44
C GLY A 26 -8.85 20.22 -5.87
N SER A 27 -7.98 20.30 -6.89
CA SER A 27 -8.31 19.87 -8.26
C SER A 27 -8.16 18.35 -8.48
N ARG A 28 -7.38 17.69 -7.62
CA ARG A 28 -7.14 16.24 -7.62
C ARG A 28 -7.77 15.58 -6.40
N PRO A 29 -8.09 14.27 -6.47
CA PRO A 29 -8.43 13.49 -5.29
C PRO A 29 -7.37 13.66 -4.20
N PHE A 30 -7.81 13.81 -2.95
CA PHE A 30 -6.93 13.91 -1.79
C PHE A 30 -7.15 12.72 -0.84
N GLY A 31 -6.05 12.08 -0.42
CA GLY A 31 -6.05 10.95 0.51
C GLY A 31 -5.14 11.17 1.70
N VAL A 32 -5.32 10.36 2.73
CA VAL A 32 -4.46 10.34 3.91
C VAL A 32 -3.97 8.92 4.17
N TYR A 33 -2.67 8.74 4.33
CA TYR A 33 -2.07 7.48 4.73
C TYR A 33 -1.56 7.61 6.17
N VAL A 34 -1.92 6.68 7.04
CA VAL A 34 -1.46 6.64 8.44
C VAL A 34 -0.56 5.42 8.62
N HIS A 35 0.73 5.66 8.75
CA HIS A 35 1.74 4.63 8.93
C HIS A 35 1.91 4.25 10.40
N VAL A 36 1.24 3.18 10.83
CA VAL A 36 1.42 2.62 12.17
C VAL A 36 2.69 1.76 12.18
N PRO A 37 3.75 2.12 12.93
CA PRO A 37 5.06 1.47 12.80
C PRO A 37 5.22 0.21 13.66
N PHE A 38 4.19 -0.22 14.41
CA PHE A 38 4.34 -1.27 15.43
C PHE A 38 4.05 -2.66 14.87
N CYS A 39 4.87 -3.64 15.23
CA CYS A 39 4.60 -5.05 15.00
C CYS A 39 4.88 -5.88 16.26
N ALA A 40 4.11 -6.96 16.45
CA ALA A 40 4.39 -7.92 17.53
C ALA A 40 5.70 -8.68 17.26
N THR A 41 5.90 -9.08 16.01
CA THR A 41 7.11 -9.72 15.50
C THR A 41 7.42 -9.18 14.10
N ARG A 42 8.71 -9.17 13.73
CA ARG A 42 9.12 -8.81 12.38
C ARG A 42 9.15 -10.06 11.53
N CYS A 43 8.31 -10.15 10.48
CA CYS A 43 8.38 -11.25 9.52
C CYS A 43 9.71 -11.22 8.74
N GLY A 44 10.22 -12.39 8.36
CA GLY A 44 11.55 -12.53 7.77
C GLY A 44 11.72 -11.82 6.43
N TYR A 45 10.63 -11.69 5.67
CA TYR A 45 10.55 -11.04 4.36
C TYR A 45 10.23 -9.53 4.43
N CYS A 46 9.78 -9.03 5.58
CA CYS A 46 9.21 -7.69 5.69
C CYS A 46 10.29 -6.59 5.66
N ASP A 47 10.19 -5.71 4.67
CA ASP A 47 11.05 -4.55 4.41
C ASP A 47 10.37 -3.22 4.80
N PHE A 48 9.20 -3.28 5.43
CA PHE A 48 8.48 -2.11 5.91
C PHE A 48 9.16 -1.46 7.12
N ASN A 49 8.86 -0.17 7.34
CA ASN A 49 9.38 0.61 8.45
C ASN A 49 8.69 0.25 9.77
N THR A 50 8.96 -0.96 10.26
CA THR A 50 8.30 -1.53 11.44
C THR A 50 9.26 -1.74 12.60
N TYR A 51 8.71 -1.69 13.80
CA TYR A 51 9.44 -1.80 15.05
C TYR A 51 8.67 -2.69 16.03
N THR A 52 9.38 -3.61 16.64
CA THR A 52 8.91 -4.41 17.76
C THR A 52 9.08 -3.64 19.07
N ALA A 53 8.36 -4.08 20.11
CA ALA A 53 8.53 -3.52 21.46
C ALA A 53 9.97 -3.61 21.98
N ALA A 54 10.79 -4.55 21.48
CA ALA A 54 12.19 -4.67 21.83
C ALA A 54 13.08 -3.59 21.23
N GLU A 55 12.81 -3.20 19.99
CA GLU A 55 13.56 -2.18 19.26
C GLU A 55 13.22 -0.75 19.75
N LEU A 56 12.07 -0.57 20.41
CA LEU A 56 11.63 0.71 20.95
C LEU A 56 11.93 0.91 22.43
N ARG A 57 12.79 0.08 23.03
CA ARG A 57 13.27 0.26 24.40
C ARG A 57 14.52 1.15 24.44
N SER A 58 14.54 2.08 25.39
CA SER A 58 15.70 2.88 25.73
C SER A 58 16.73 2.02 26.49
N ARG A 59 17.96 2.54 26.62
CA ARG A 59 19.03 1.93 27.43
C ARG A 59 18.63 1.74 28.91
N ASP A 60 17.71 2.54 29.42
CA ASP A 60 17.16 2.43 30.78
C ASP A 60 15.92 1.51 30.89
N GLY A 61 15.50 0.89 29.77
CA GLY A 61 14.34 -0.01 29.72
C GLY A 61 12.99 0.67 29.55
N SER A 62 12.92 2.01 29.53
CA SER A 62 11.68 2.74 29.22
C SER A 62 11.31 2.66 27.73
N ALA A 63 10.02 2.76 27.41
CA ALA A 63 9.56 2.80 26.02
C ALA A 63 9.84 4.19 25.43
N VAL A 64 10.67 4.25 24.39
CA VAL A 64 11.01 5.51 23.69
C VAL A 64 9.86 5.97 22.77
N ALA A 65 9.04 5.03 22.33
CA ALA A 65 7.77 5.26 21.66
C ALA A 65 6.82 4.11 22.01
N SER A 66 5.51 4.38 22.07
CA SER A 66 4.51 3.36 22.38
C SER A 66 3.23 3.58 21.57
N PRO A 67 2.42 2.53 21.34
CA PRO A 67 1.09 2.69 20.74
C PRO A 67 0.24 3.76 21.44
N ARG A 68 0.32 3.83 22.78
CA ARG A 68 -0.46 4.76 23.61
C ARG A 68 -0.22 6.23 23.31
N THR A 69 1.02 6.59 22.97
CA THR A 69 1.40 7.98 22.68
C THR A 69 1.39 8.29 21.19
N TYR A 70 1.24 7.28 20.34
CA TYR A 70 1.28 7.44 18.90
C TYR A 70 0.08 8.23 18.37
N ALA A 71 -1.13 7.98 18.89
CA ALA A 71 -2.33 8.68 18.43
C ALA A 71 -2.21 10.20 18.60
N ASP A 72 -1.68 10.67 19.74
CA ASP A 72 -1.45 12.11 19.97
C ASP A 72 -0.44 12.70 18.98
N GLN A 73 0.61 11.94 18.64
CA GLN A 73 1.62 12.37 17.66
C GLN A 73 1.05 12.40 16.24
N ALA A 74 0.25 11.41 15.86
CA ALA A 74 -0.44 11.38 14.57
C ALA A 74 -1.40 12.57 14.45
N VAL A 75 -2.18 12.86 15.49
CA VAL A 75 -3.07 14.04 15.53
C VAL A 75 -2.27 15.35 15.41
N ALA A 76 -1.13 15.47 16.08
CA ALA A 76 -0.26 16.65 15.95
C ALA A 76 0.27 16.84 14.52
N GLU A 77 0.53 15.75 13.79
CA GLU A 77 0.89 15.83 12.36
C GLU A 77 -0.33 16.16 11.47
N VAL A 78 -1.53 15.68 11.78
CA VAL A 78 -2.77 16.13 11.10
C VAL A 78 -2.92 17.66 11.24
N ASP A 79 -2.70 18.19 12.44
CA ASP A 79 -2.76 19.64 12.68
C ASP A 79 -1.66 20.38 11.88
N LEU A 80 -0.46 19.80 11.75
CA LEU A 80 0.60 20.35 10.90
C LEU A 80 0.19 20.36 9.42
N ALA A 81 -0.33 19.24 8.93
CA ALA A 81 -0.82 19.11 7.56
C ALA A 81 -1.86 20.19 7.25
N ARG A 82 -2.80 20.41 8.19
CA ARG A 82 -3.82 21.44 8.03
C ARG A 82 -3.22 22.85 7.96
N ARG A 83 -2.24 23.16 8.81
CA ARG A 83 -1.53 24.45 8.75
C ARG A 83 -0.79 24.65 7.42
N VAL A 84 -0.12 23.61 6.91
CA VAL A 84 0.63 23.67 5.65
C VAL A 84 -0.30 23.85 4.45
N LEU A 85 -1.42 23.13 4.41
CA LEU A 85 -2.40 23.23 3.32
C LEU A 85 -3.28 24.48 3.42
N GLY A 86 -3.33 25.15 4.58
CA GLY A 86 -4.09 26.36 4.84
C GLY A 86 -5.60 26.15 4.71
N ASP A 87 -6.36 27.20 4.39
CA ASP A 87 -7.83 27.16 4.38
C ASP A 87 -8.47 26.46 3.16
N ARG A 88 -7.68 25.73 2.36
CA ARG A 88 -8.18 25.07 1.14
C ARG A 88 -9.20 23.98 1.47
N GLU A 89 -10.26 23.90 0.68
CA GLU A 89 -11.23 22.81 0.75
C GLU A 89 -10.68 21.59 0.02
N VAL A 90 -10.31 20.57 0.80
CA VAL A 90 -9.71 19.33 0.31
C VAL A 90 -10.37 18.14 1.00
N PRO A 91 -11.66 17.87 0.71
CA PRO A 91 -12.35 16.78 1.36
C PRO A 91 -11.63 15.46 1.09
N VAL A 92 -11.26 14.77 2.16
CA VAL A 92 -10.48 13.53 2.11
C VAL A 92 -11.36 12.43 1.55
N ARG A 93 -10.95 11.87 0.41
CA ARG A 93 -11.69 10.78 -0.25
C ARG A 93 -11.30 9.41 0.27
N THR A 94 -10.07 9.27 0.76
CA THR A 94 -9.58 7.99 1.26
C THR A 94 -8.69 8.18 2.48
N VAL A 95 -8.84 7.32 3.48
CA VAL A 95 -7.91 7.19 4.60
C VAL A 95 -7.45 5.75 4.68
N PHE A 96 -6.15 5.51 4.74
CA PHE A 96 -5.61 4.15 4.81
C PHE A 96 -4.64 4.03 5.98
N PHE A 97 -4.97 3.16 6.93
CA PHE A 97 -4.11 2.81 8.04
C PHE A 97 -3.35 1.54 7.68
N GLY A 98 -2.02 1.65 7.58
CA GLY A 98 -1.15 0.52 7.22
C GLY A 98 0.21 0.60 7.88
N GLY A 99 1.17 -0.16 7.35
CA GLY A 99 2.56 -0.13 7.79
C GLY A 99 2.96 -1.42 8.49
N GLY A 100 3.04 -1.39 9.82
CA GLY A 100 3.23 -2.58 10.63
C GLY A 100 1.92 -3.33 10.84
N THR A 101 1.36 -3.20 12.03
CA THR A 101 0.05 -3.76 12.37
C THR A 101 -0.80 -2.66 13.00
N PRO A 102 -1.60 -1.92 12.21
CA PRO A 102 -2.51 -0.90 12.72
C PRO A 102 -3.36 -1.37 13.90
N THR A 103 -3.85 -2.61 13.82
CA THR A 103 -4.68 -3.26 14.85
C THR A 103 -3.94 -3.65 16.14
N LEU A 104 -2.67 -3.25 16.32
CA LEU A 104 -2.03 -3.22 17.64
C LEU A 104 -2.41 -1.96 18.44
N LEU A 105 -2.93 -0.94 17.77
CA LEU A 105 -3.62 0.16 18.44
C LEU A 105 -5.05 -0.28 18.74
N SER A 106 -5.60 0.28 19.81
CA SER A 106 -7.01 0.09 20.13
C SER A 106 -7.89 0.74 19.04
N PRO A 107 -9.09 0.21 18.76
CA PRO A 107 -10.06 0.84 17.86
C PRO A 107 -10.32 2.32 18.20
N GLU A 108 -10.30 2.65 19.49
CA GLU A 108 -10.51 4.01 19.99
C GLU A 108 -9.35 4.95 19.60
N GLU A 109 -8.10 4.48 19.63
CA GLU A 109 -6.94 5.27 19.18
C GLU A 109 -6.95 5.49 17.67
N LEU A 110 -7.30 4.46 16.88
CA LEU A 110 -7.45 4.58 15.44
C LEU A 110 -8.60 5.53 15.07
N GLY A 111 -9.74 5.40 15.75
CA GLY A 111 -10.90 6.29 15.61
C GLY A 111 -10.59 7.74 15.98
N ARG A 112 -9.77 7.98 17.02
CA ARG A 112 -9.30 9.34 17.37
C ARG A 112 -8.48 10.00 16.25
N ILE A 113 -7.63 9.23 15.56
CA ILE A 113 -6.84 9.76 14.44
C ILE A 113 -7.78 10.08 13.27
N LEU A 114 -8.71 9.17 12.94
CA LEU A 114 -9.69 9.38 11.88
C LEU A 114 -10.58 10.61 12.15
N ALA A 115 -11.07 10.75 13.38
CA ALA A 115 -11.87 11.90 13.80
C ALA A 115 -11.09 13.22 13.66
N ALA A 116 -9.80 13.24 14.00
CA ALA A 116 -8.96 14.42 13.78
C ALA A 116 -8.79 14.74 12.28
N ILE A 117 -8.67 13.73 11.41
CA ILE A 117 -8.62 13.95 9.96
C ILE A 117 -9.94 14.56 9.48
N ASP A 118 -11.08 14.01 9.90
CA ASP A 118 -12.41 14.52 9.55
C ASP A 118 -12.62 15.96 10.07
N ASP A 119 -12.28 16.24 11.33
CA ASP A 119 -12.41 17.58 11.92
C ASP A 119 -11.58 18.65 11.21
N ARG A 120 -10.42 18.29 10.62
CA ARG A 120 -9.50 19.26 9.99
C ARG A 120 -9.70 19.42 8.51
N PHE A 121 -10.12 18.37 7.81
CA PHE A 121 -10.21 18.36 6.35
C PHE A 121 -11.61 18.05 5.84
N GLY A 122 -12.44 17.41 6.65
CA GLY A 122 -13.70 16.79 6.25
C GLY A 122 -13.47 15.51 5.44
N LEU A 123 -14.25 14.47 5.72
CA LEU A 123 -14.37 13.32 4.83
C LEU A 123 -15.37 13.62 3.71
N ALA A 124 -15.00 13.27 2.47
CA ALA A 124 -15.93 13.33 1.36
C ALA A 124 -17.10 12.34 1.58
N PRO A 125 -18.31 12.62 1.09
CA PRO A 125 -19.38 11.62 1.10
C PRO A 125 -18.95 10.33 0.42
N GLY A 126 -19.07 9.20 1.13
CA GLY A 126 -18.62 7.89 0.65
C GLY A 126 -17.09 7.71 0.67
N ALA A 127 -16.36 8.45 1.50
CA ALA A 127 -14.93 8.25 1.67
C ALA A 127 -14.59 6.80 2.08
N GLU A 128 -13.56 6.24 1.46
CA GLU A 128 -13.05 4.92 1.81
C GLU A 128 -12.13 5.03 3.03
N VAL A 129 -12.42 4.31 4.11
CA VAL A 129 -11.56 4.25 5.29
C VAL A 129 -11.10 2.80 5.49
N THR A 130 -9.82 2.56 5.17
CA THR A 130 -9.21 1.22 5.17
C THR A 130 -8.28 1.04 6.36
N THR A 131 -8.28 -0.15 6.96
CA THR A 131 -7.22 -0.59 7.89
C THR A 131 -6.64 -1.93 7.49
N GLU A 132 -5.32 -2.07 7.57
CA GLU A 132 -4.65 -3.36 7.55
C GLU A 132 -4.72 -4.03 8.92
N ALA A 133 -4.93 -5.34 8.92
CA ALA A 133 -5.06 -6.14 10.13
C ALA A 133 -4.26 -7.43 10.03
N ASN A 134 -3.56 -7.75 11.12
CA ASN A 134 -3.08 -9.12 11.33
C ASN A 134 -4.24 -9.95 11.90
N PRO A 135 -4.59 -11.11 11.30
CA PRO A 135 -5.66 -11.98 11.81
C PRO A 135 -5.53 -12.37 13.31
N GLU A 136 -4.32 -12.36 13.87
CA GLU A 136 -4.06 -12.65 15.28
C GLU A 136 -4.35 -11.48 16.24
N THR A 137 -4.58 -10.29 15.71
CA THR A 137 -4.76 -9.06 16.52
C THR A 137 -6.19 -8.57 16.57
N VAL A 138 -7.12 -9.27 15.94
CA VAL A 138 -8.53 -8.87 15.88
C VAL A 138 -9.44 -10.00 16.36
N ASP A 139 -10.55 -9.65 16.99
CA ASP A 139 -11.67 -10.54 17.23
C ASP A 139 -12.99 -9.88 16.80
N ARG A 140 -14.12 -10.53 17.07
CA ARG A 140 -15.45 -9.99 16.73
C ARG A 140 -15.68 -8.61 17.34
N ASP A 141 -15.28 -8.41 18.59
CA ASP A 141 -15.52 -7.16 19.32
C ASP A 141 -14.64 -6.03 18.78
N VAL A 142 -13.37 -6.30 18.50
CA VAL A 142 -12.47 -5.34 17.84
C VAL A 142 -13.01 -4.90 16.48
N LEU A 143 -13.53 -5.84 15.67
CA LEU A 143 -14.07 -5.53 14.34
C LEU A 143 -15.36 -4.69 14.41
N LEU A 144 -16.24 -4.95 15.37
CA LEU A 144 -17.42 -4.12 15.63
C LEU A 144 -17.02 -2.69 16.01
N ARG A 145 -16.09 -2.54 16.95
CA ARG A 145 -15.61 -1.22 17.38
C ARG A 145 -14.88 -0.45 16.28
N LEU A 146 -14.17 -1.13 15.38
CA LEU A 146 -13.60 -0.51 14.19
C LEU A 146 -14.69 0.00 13.23
N ARG A 147 -15.77 -0.77 13.03
CA ARG A 147 -16.90 -0.29 12.22
C ARG A 147 -17.59 0.91 12.85
N ASP A 148 -17.84 0.86 14.14
CA ASP A 148 -18.42 1.99 14.89
C ASP A 148 -17.53 3.25 14.82
N ALA A 149 -16.20 3.06 14.75
CA ALA A 149 -15.25 4.15 14.58
C ALA A 149 -15.19 4.72 13.15
N GLY A 150 -15.90 4.15 12.17
CA GLY A 150 -16.01 4.69 10.80
C GLY A 150 -15.14 4.00 9.75
N PHE A 151 -14.48 2.88 10.06
CA PHE A 151 -13.71 2.11 9.07
C PHE A 151 -14.66 1.40 8.11
N THR A 152 -14.52 1.55 6.79
CA THR A 152 -15.43 0.92 5.80
C THR A 152 -14.84 -0.32 5.15
N ARG A 153 -13.51 -0.43 5.16
CA ARG A 153 -12.74 -1.48 4.48
C ARG A 153 -11.66 -2.05 5.39
N ILE A 154 -11.39 -3.35 5.26
CA ILE A 154 -10.33 -4.02 6.03
C ILE A 154 -9.53 -4.99 5.15
N SER A 155 -8.21 -5.03 5.36
CA SER A 155 -7.29 -5.93 4.69
C SER A 155 -6.66 -6.91 5.67
N PHE A 156 -6.81 -8.22 5.43
CA PHE A 156 -6.20 -9.26 6.26
C PHE A 156 -5.00 -9.89 5.58
N GLY A 157 -3.86 -9.86 6.26
CA GLY A 157 -2.64 -10.53 5.80
C GLY A 157 -2.70 -12.06 5.96
N MET A 158 -3.19 -12.78 4.96
CA MET A 158 -3.30 -14.26 4.96
C MET A 158 -2.02 -14.95 4.49
N GLN A 159 -1.41 -14.43 3.43
CA GLN A 159 -0.15 -14.81 2.80
C GLN A 159 -0.19 -16.18 2.13
N SER A 160 -0.49 -17.23 2.90
CA SER A 160 -0.67 -18.60 2.42
C SER A 160 -1.62 -19.37 3.33
N ALA A 161 -2.28 -20.40 2.80
CA ALA A 161 -3.01 -21.39 3.60
C ALA A 161 -2.11 -22.55 4.08
N ARG A 162 -0.83 -22.55 3.71
CA ARG A 162 0.08 -23.69 3.89
C ARG A 162 1.09 -23.41 4.99
N GLU A 163 1.07 -24.22 6.04
CA GLU A 163 1.88 -23.99 7.25
C GLU A 163 3.39 -23.90 6.96
N HIS A 164 3.90 -24.76 6.08
CA HIS A 164 5.33 -24.73 5.74
C HIS A 164 5.73 -23.46 4.98
N VAL A 165 4.84 -22.91 4.15
CA VAL A 165 5.04 -21.63 3.46
C VAL A 165 5.04 -20.49 4.48
N LEU A 166 4.06 -20.46 5.38
CA LEU A 166 3.98 -19.47 6.47
C LEU A 166 5.23 -19.51 7.37
N ALA A 167 5.77 -20.69 7.66
CA ALA A 167 6.99 -20.85 8.44
C ALA A 167 8.22 -20.23 7.75
N VAL A 168 8.34 -20.34 6.42
CA VAL A 168 9.41 -19.67 5.64
C VAL A 168 9.27 -18.15 5.70
N LEU A 169 8.04 -17.64 5.63
CA LEU A 169 7.71 -16.22 5.77
C LEU A 169 7.80 -15.71 7.22
N GLU A 170 8.00 -16.61 8.20
CA GLU A 170 7.99 -16.33 9.63
C GLU A 170 6.67 -15.65 10.08
N ARG A 171 5.55 -16.16 9.54
CA ARG A 171 4.18 -15.81 9.92
C ARG A 171 3.67 -16.82 10.94
N THR A 172 2.97 -16.33 11.97
CA THR A 172 2.58 -17.13 13.13
C THR A 172 1.10 -17.49 13.19
N HIS A 173 0.28 -17.04 12.23
CA HIS A 173 -1.15 -17.33 12.24
C HIS A 173 -1.45 -18.76 11.76
N THR A 174 -2.48 -19.37 12.34
CA THR A 174 -2.90 -20.73 11.97
C THR A 174 -3.77 -20.72 10.69
N PRO A 175 -3.65 -21.72 9.79
CA PRO A 175 -4.60 -21.87 8.68
C PRO A 175 -6.06 -21.85 9.17
N GLY A 176 -6.94 -21.17 8.43
CA GLY A 176 -8.36 -21.00 8.81
C GLY A 176 -8.64 -19.72 9.60
N ARG A 177 -7.62 -19.15 10.27
CA ARG A 177 -7.78 -17.91 11.02
C ARG A 177 -8.19 -16.71 10.16
N PRO A 178 -7.55 -16.44 9.00
CA PRO A 178 -7.98 -15.35 8.11
C PRO A 178 -9.44 -15.49 7.66
N GLN A 179 -9.90 -16.70 7.34
CA GLN A 179 -11.26 -16.97 6.88
C GLN A 179 -12.30 -16.68 7.98
N GLN A 180 -11.96 -17.02 9.23
CA GLN A 180 -12.78 -16.65 10.37
C GLN A 180 -12.87 -15.12 10.53
N CYS A 181 -11.76 -14.40 10.38
CA CYS A 181 -11.74 -12.93 10.43
C CYS A 181 -12.58 -12.30 9.31
N VAL A 182 -12.56 -12.86 8.10
CA VAL A 182 -13.42 -12.42 6.98
C VAL A 182 -14.90 -12.56 7.34
N ALA A 183 -15.30 -13.70 7.91
CA ALA A 183 -16.68 -13.90 8.35
C ALA A 183 -17.08 -12.88 9.43
N TRP A 184 -16.22 -12.64 10.42
CA TRP A 184 -16.49 -11.66 11.47
C TRP A 184 -16.53 -10.22 10.96
N ALA A 185 -15.68 -9.85 10.01
CA ALA A 185 -15.70 -8.51 9.42
C ALA A 185 -17.02 -8.25 8.67
N ARG A 186 -17.53 -9.27 7.96
CA ARG A 186 -18.84 -9.19 7.31
C ARG A 186 -19.98 -9.10 8.30
N GLU A 187 -19.95 -9.90 9.36
CA GLU A 187 -20.94 -9.82 10.45
C GLU A 187 -20.93 -8.44 11.13
N ALA A 188 -19.75 -7.84 11.31
CA ALA A 188 -19.60 -6.48 11.83
C ALA A 188 -20.08 -5.40 10.84
N GLY A 189 -20.28 -5.77 9.57
CA GLY A 189 -20.85 -4.91 8.54
C GLY A 189 -19.82 -4.17 7.70
N PHE A 190 -18.54 -4.57 7.66
CA PHE A 190 -17.55 -4.00 6.72
C PHE A 190 -18.09 -4.07 5.28
N GLU A 191 -17.95 -2.97 4.54
CA GLU A 191 -18.41 -2.89 3.14
C GLU A 191 -17.50 -3.71 2.23
N HIS A 192 -16.19 -3.67 2.51
CA HIS A 192 -15.17 -4.32 1.70
C HIS A 192 -14.17 -5.08 2.59
N VAL A 193 -13.82 -6.31 2.18
CA VAL A 193 -12.89 -7.18 2.89
C VAL A 193 -11.90 -7.75 1.90
N ASN A 194 -10.62 -7.45 2.12
CA ASN A 194 -9.50 -7.98 1.34
C ASN A 194 -8.77 -9.11 2.07
N LEU A 195 -8.25 -10.08 1.29
CA LEU A 195 -7.19 -10.98 1.72
C LEU A 195 -5.92 -10.74 0.91
N ASP A 196 -4.80 -10.48 1.60
CA ASP A 196 -3.49 -10.41 0.98
C ASP A 196 -2.84 -11.80 0.94
N LEU A 197 -2.26 -12.15 -0.21
CA LEU A 197 -1.52 -13.38 -0.46
C LEU A 197 -0.13 -13.06 -1.02
N ILE A 198 0.82 -13.99 -0.81
CA ILE A 198 2.17 -13.91 -1.35
C ILE A 198 2.49 -15.22 -2.05
N TYR A 199 2.83 -15.18 -3.33
CA TYR A 199 3.28 -16.34 -4.11
C TYR A 199 4.77 -16.26 -4.43
N GLY A 200 5.38 -17.41 -4.72
CA GLY A 200 6.80 -17.51 -5.04
C GLY A 200 7.69 -17.72 -3.80
N THR A 201 7.11 -18.19 -2.69
CA THR A 201 7.87 -18.46 -1.47
C THR A 201 8.80 -19.67 -1.68
N PRO A 202 10.08 -19.65 -1.23
CA PRO A 202 10.97 -20.80 -1.37
C PRO A 202 10.39 -22.08 -0.77
N GLY A 203 10.30 -23.13 -1.60
CA GLY A 203 9.70 -24.42 -1.22
C GLY A 203 8.19 -24.53 -1.44
N GLU A 204 7.50 -23.45 -1.80
CA GLU A 204 6.08 -23.48 -2.20
C GLU A 204 5.92 -24.19 -3.55
N SER A 205 4.99 -25.14 -3.63
CA SER A 205 4.59 -25.78 -4.88
C SER A 205 3.37 -25.11 -5.52
N ASP A 206 3.08 -25.43 -6.77
CA ASP A 206 1.88 -24.90 -7.45
C ASP A 206 0.58 -25.44 -6.84
N ALA A 207 0.63 -26.65 -6.25
CA ALA A 207 -0.49 -27.20 -5.49
C ALA A 207 -0.74 -26.40 -4.20
N ASP A 208 0.33 -25.95 -3.53
CA ASP A 208 0.25 -25.10 -2.34
C ASP A 208 -0.32 -23.71 -2.65
N TRP A 209 0.09 -23.14 -3.79
CA TRP A 209 -0.44 -21.86 -4.27
C TRP A 209 -1.93 -21.97 -4.61
N LYS A 210 -2.30 -22.99 -5.39
CA LYS A 210 -3.69 -23.26 -5.75
C LYS A 210 -4.58 -23.49 -4.53
N GLU A 211 -4.10 -24.21 -3.52
CA GLU A 211 -4.82 -24.41 -2.26
C GLU A 211 -5.02 -23.09 -1.51
N SER A 212 -4.00 -22.21 -1.51
CA SER A 212 -4.09 -20.89 -0.87
C SER A 212 -5.12 -19.98 -1.56
N LEU A 213 -5.13 -19.94 -2.89
CA LEU A 213 -6.15 -19.24 -3.67
C LEU A 213 -7.55 -19.80 -3.42
N THR A 214 -7.69 -21.13 -3.43
CA THR A 214 -8.98 -21.80 -3.17
C THR A 214 -9.50 -21.48 -1.77
N ALA A 215 -8.63 -21.51 -0.77
CA ALA A 215 -8.97 -21.18 0.62
C ALA A 215 -9.35 -19.70 0.80
N ALA A 216 -8.69 -18.78 0.08
CA ALA A 216 -9.06 -17.37 0.07
C ALA A 216 -10.43 -17.16 -0.56
N LEU A 217 -10.67 -17.74 -1.75
CA LEU A 217 -11.96 -17.69 -2.44
C LEU A 217 -13.11 -18.29 -1.63
N ALA A 218 -12.86 -19.38 -0.89
CA ALA A 218 -13.85 -20.00 -0.02
C ALA A 218 -14.26 -19.11 1.17
N ALA A 219 -13.36 -18.23 1.65
CA ALA A 219 -13.71 -17.18 2.62
C ALA A 219 -14.63 -16.11 2.00
N GLY A 220 -14.58 -16.01 0.68
CA GLY A 220 -15.40 -15.18 -0.17
C GLY A 220 -15.11 -13.68 -0.08
N PRO A 221 -13.87 -13.17 0.08
CA PRO A 221 -13.63 -11.72 0.06
C PRO A 221 -14.14 -11.09 -1.25
N ASP A 222 -14.41 -9.79 -1.24
CA ASP A 222 -14.75 -9.05 -2.47
C ASP A 222 -13.52 -8.41 -3.14
N HIS A 223 -12.35 -8.56 -2.52
CA HIS A 223 -11.07 -8.12 -3.02
C HIS A 223 -9.96 -9.10 -2.63
N VAL A 224 -9.02 -9.34 -3.53
CA VAL A 224 -7.82 -10.14 -3.26
C VAL A 224 -6.60 -9.40 -3.79
N SER A 225 -5.58 -9.28 -2.93
CA SER A 225 -4.24 -8.88 -3.36
C SER A 225 -3.35 -10.12 -3.42
N ALA A 226 -2.67 -10.37 -4.53
CA ALA A 226 -1.67 -11.43 -4.66
C ALA A 226 -0.33 -10.83 -5.14
N TYR A 227 0.65 -10.81 -4.25
CA TYR A 227 1.98 -10.23 -4.49
C TYR A 227 3.00 -11.33 -4.80
N SER A 228 3.90 -11.07 -5.74
CA SER A 228 5.12 -11.87 -5.86
C SER A 228 6.01 -11.62 -4.64
N LEU A 229 6.69 -12.67 -4.17
CA LEU A 229 7.69 -12.52 -3.12
C LEU A 229 8.94 -11.84 -3.67
N ILE A 230 9.20 -10.62 -3.21
CA ILE A 230 10.42 -9.89 -3.50
C ILE A 230 11.43 -10.10 -2.36
N VAL A 231 12.67 -10.45 -2.71
CA VAL A 231 13.76 -10.62 -1.74
C VAL A 231 14.48 -9.30 -1.54
N GLU A 232 14.00 -8.52 -0.58
CA GLU A 232 14.52 -7.19 -0.30
C GLU A 232 15.83 -7.21 0.51
N GLU A 233 16.79 -6.39 0.11
CA GLU A 233 18.06 -6.27 0.82
C GLU A 233 17.85 -5.79 2.27
N GLY A 234 18.63 -6.34 3.20
CA GLY A 234 18.53 -6.03 4.63
C GLY A 234 17.46 -6.82 5.39
N THR A 235 16.66 -7.64 4.71
CA THR A 235 15.72 -8.58 5.36
C THR A 235 16.41 -9.86 5.84
N ARG A 236 15.78 -10.58 6.78
CA ARG A 236 16.28 -11.90 7.21
C ARG A 236 16.20 -12.91 6.08
N LEU A 237 15.15 -12.85 5.26
CA LEU A 237 14.98 -13.68 4.07
C LEU A 237 16.16 -13.52 3.10
N ALA A 238 16.52 -12.28 2.75
CA ALA A 238 17.67 -12.02 1.88
C ALA A 238 18.99 -12.54 2.47
N ALA A 239 19.16 -12.47 3.79
CA ALA A 239 20.32 -13.05 4.45
C ALA A 239 20.37 -14.58 4.34
N ARG A 240 19.22 -15.27 4.44
CA ARG A 240 19.13 -16.73 4.29
C ARG A 240 19.37 -17.17 2.84
N VAL A 241 18.79 -16.46 1.86
CA VAL A 241 19.01 -16.70 0.43
C VAL A 241 20.49 -16.51 0.07
N ARG A 242 21.12 -15.42 0.50
CA ARG A 242 22.55 -15.17 0.28
C ARG A 242 23.47 -16.23 0.89
N ARG A 243 23.06 -16.86 2.00
CA ARG A 243 23.79 -17.98 2.62
C ARG A 243 23.51 -19.34 1.97
N GLY A 244 22.62 -19.40 0.97
CA GLY A 244 22.21 -20.65 0.32
C GLY A 244 21.29 -21.52 1.19
N GLU A 245 20.71 -20.98 2.27
CA GLU A 245 19.79 -21.71 3.14
C GLU A 245 18.38 -21.80 2.54
N LEU A 246 18.04 -20.89 1.63
CA LEU A 246 16.81 -20.87 0.85
C LEU A 246 17.16 -20.58 -0.61
N ALA A 247 16.45 -21.21 -1.54
CA ALA A 247 16.56 -20.86 -2.95
C ALA A 247 16.01 -19.44 -3.19
N PRO A 248 16.60 -18.65 -4.10
CA PRO A 248 15.96 -17.43 -4.56
C PRO A 248 14.64 -17.75 -5.30
N PRO A 249 13.65 -16.84 -5.28
CA PRO A 249 12.50 -16.94 -6.17
C PRO A 249 12.92 -17.04 -7.64
N ASP A 250 12.10 -17.73 -8.43
CA ASP A 250 12.29 -17.94 -9.86
C ASP A 250 11.23 -17.16 -10.64
N ASP A 251 11.66 -16.34 -11.60
CA ASP A 251 10.78 -15.41 -12.32
C ASP A 251 9.75 -16.13 -13.20
N ASP A 252 10.13 -17.26 -13.82
CA ASP A 252 9.21 -18.04 -14.66
C ASP A 252 8.14 -18.71 -13.78
N VAL A 253 8.53 -19.25 -12.62
CA VAL A 253 7.57 -19.80 -11.64
C VAL A 253 6.64 -18.70 -11.11
N MET A 254 7.14 -17.50 -10.86
CA MET A 254 6.30 -16.37 -10.44
C MET A 254 5.32 -15.94 -11.53
N ALA A 255 5.74 -15.93 -12.81
CA ALA A 255 4.87 -15.64 -13.93
C ALA A 255 3.74 -16.68 -14.07
N ASP A 256 4.07 -17.98 -13.96
CA ASP A 256 3.07 -19.06 -14.00
C ASP A 256 2.07 -18.96 -12.85
N ARG A 257 2.52 -18.60 -11.65
CA ARG A 257 1.64 -18.41 -10.48
C ARG A 257 0.77 -17.17 -10.57
N TYR A 258 1.26 -16.10 -11.19
CA TYR A 258 0.45 -14.93 -11.52
C TYR A 258 -0.67 -15.31 -12.50
N LEU A 259 -0.36 -16.07 -13.57
CA LEU A 259 -1.36 -16.54 -14.53
C LEU A 259 -2.41 -17.44 -13.85
N MET A 260 -1.98 -18.34 -12.96
CA MET A 260 -2.87 -19.15 -12.15
C MET A 260 -3.79 -18.30 -11.26
N ALA A 261 -3.25 -17.25 -10.63
CA ALA A 261 -4.06 -16.33 -9.83
C ALA A 261 -5.11 -15.61 -10.68
N ASP A 262 -4.72 -15.04 -11.83
CA ASP A 262 -5.64 -14.34 -12.72
C ASP A 262 -6.75 -15.25 -13.23
N GLU A 263 -6.43 -16.50 -13.60
CA GLU A 263 -7.40 -17.50 -14.03
C GLU A 263 -8.41 -17.84 -12.92
N LEU A 264 -7.95 -18.25 -11.73
CA LEU A 264 -8.84 -18.70 -10.66
C LEU A 264 -9.68 -17.56 -10.08
N LEU A 265 -9.08 -16.38 -9.88
CA LEU A 265 -9.78 -15.21 -9.36
C LEU A 265 -10.82 -14.71 -10.36
N SER A 266 -10.47 -14.63 -11.66
CA SER A 266 -11.41 -14.22 -12.70
C SER A 266 -12.57 -15.20 -12.87
N ALA A 267 -12.30 -16.51 -12.80
CA ALA A 267 -13.34 -17.53 -12.85
C ALA A 267 -14.32 -17.44 -11.66
N ALA A 268 -13.85 -16.93 -10.51
CA ALA A 268 -14.68 -16.66 -9.34
C ALA A 268 -15.36 -15.27 -9.34
N GLY A 269 -15.20 -14.49 -10.41
CA GLY A 269 -15.81 -13.16 -10.55
C GLY A 269 -15.00 -12.00 -9.95
N LEU A 270 -13.74 -12.23 -9.56
CA LEU A 270 -12.82 -11.18 -9.15
C LEU A 270 -11.94 -10.78 -10.33
N HIS A 271 -12.03 -9.53 -10.77
CA HIS A 271 -11.36 -9.05 -11.98
C HIS A 271 -10.14 -8.19 -11.66
N TRP A 272 -9.05 -8.42 -12.38
CA TRP A 272 -7.82 -7.62 -12.28
C TRP A 272 -8.11 -6.16 -12.61
N TYR A 273 -7.62 -5.25 -11.77
CA TYR A 273 -7.75 -3.81 -12.03
C TYR A 273 -6.44 -3.03 -11.90
N GLU A 274 -5.45 -3.58 -11.20
CA GLU A 274 -4.08 -3.07 -11.10
C GLU A 274 -3.13 -4.17 -10.64
N VAL A 275 -1.84 -4.03 -10.99
CA VAL A 275 -0.68 -4.86 -10.59
C VAL A 275 -1.03 -6.20 -9.95
N SER A 276 -1.27 -6.18 -8.64
CA SER A 276 -1.41 -7.35 -7.78
C SER A 276 -2.82 -7.49 -7.22
N ASN A 277 -3.83 -6.84 -7.80
CA ASN A 277 -5.14 -6.68 -7.17
C ASN A 277 -6.31 -7.03 -8.08
N TRP A 278 -7.22 -7.84 -7.54
CA TRP A 278 -8.47 -8.30 -8.16
C TRP A 278 -9.66 -7.92 -7.28
N ALA A 279 -10.76 -7.50 -7.89
CA ALA A 279 -11.96 -7.05 -7.17
C ALA A 279 -13.25 -7.57 -7.82
N ALA A 280 -14.29 -7.81 -7.02
CA ALA A 280 -15.60 -8.29 -7.48
C ALA A 280 -16.33 -7.29 -8.39
N GLY A 281 -15.92 -6.03 -8.37
CA GLY A 281 -16.49 -4.97 -9.22
C GLY A 281 -15.84 -3.62 -8.93
N PRO A 282 -16.25 -2.55 -9.65
CA PRO A 282 -15.65 -1.22 -9.51
C PRO A 282 -15.74 -0.65 -8.09
N SER A 283 -16.80 -0.92 -7.33
CA SER A 283 -16.96 -0.45 -5.96
C SER A 283 -16.02 -1.14 -4.97
N ALA A 284 -15.61 -2.38 -5.23
CA ALA A 284 -14.73 -3.16 -4.35
C ALA A 284 -13.24 -2.88 -4.61
N ARG A 285 -12.89 -2.07 -5.62
CA ARG A 285 -11.50 -1.65 -5.89
C ARG A 285 -11.01 -0.71 -4.79
N SER A 286 -9.73 -0.81 -4.43
CA SER A 286 -9.11 0.08 -3.45
C SER A 286 -9.08 1.50 -4.01
N ALA A 287 -9.94 2.38 -3.50
CA ALA A 287 -9.91 3.78 -3.89
C ALA A 287 -8.58 4.43 -3.48
N HIS A 288 -8.01 4.00 -2.34
CA HIS A 288 -6.70 4.50 -1.90
C HIS A 288 -5.55 4.05 -2.81
N ASN A 289 -5.52 2.79 -3.28
CA ASN A 289 -4.49 2.37 -4.24
C ASN A 289 -4.64 3.16 -5.56
N LEU A 290 -5.88 3.27 -6.07
CA LEU A 290 -6.15 3.99 -7.31
C LEU A 290 -5.77 5.47 -7.21
N LEU A 291 -5.87 6.08 -6.02
CA LEU A 291 -5.39 7.43 -5.78
C LEU A 291 -3.89 7.55 -6.07
N TYR A 292 -3.07 6.60 -5.61
CA TYR A 292 -1.64 6.57 -5.94
C TYR A 292 -1.40 6.33 -7.43
N TRP A 293 -2.06 5.31 -8.00
CA TRP A 293 -1.87 4.93 -9.40
C TRP A 293 -2.26 6.03 -10.39
N THR A 294 -3.15 6.94 -10.00
CA THR A 294 -3.62 8.05 -10.85
C THR A 294 -2.98 9.41 -10.51
N GLY A 295 -1.96 9.42 -9.66
CA GLY A 295 -1.21 10.64 -9.31
C GLY A 295 -2.03 11.64 -8.48
N GLY A 296 -2.92 11.14 -7.62
CA GLY A 296 -3.63 11.95 -6.64
C GLY A 296 -2.69 12.59 -5.62
N ASP A 297 -3.23 13.54 -4.85
CA ASP A 297 -2.49 14.16 -3.75
C ASP A 297 -2.75 13.36 -2.46
N TRP A 298 -1.75 13.19 -1.62
CA TRP A 298 -1.93 12.57 -0.31
C TRP A 298 -0.97 13.11 0.74
N TRP A 299 -1.42 13.04 2.00
CA TRP A 299 -0.58 13.29 3.16
C TRP A 299 -0.32 12.00 3.93
N GLY A 300 0.95 11.65 4.07
CA GLY A 300 1.41 10.55 4.90
C GLY A 300 1.67 11.01 6.34
N ILE A 301 1.05 10.33 7.29
CA ILE A 301 1.17 10.56 8.73
C ILE A 301 1.98 9.41 9.34
N GLY A 302 2.91 9.73 10.23
CA GLY A 302 3.66 8.76 11.01
C GLY A 302 5.10 8.54 10.56
N PRO A 303 5.88 7.76 11.32
CA PRO A 303 7.31 7.54 11.08
C PRO A 303 7.57 6.86 9.74
N GLY A 304 8.42 7.46 8.91
CA GLY A 304 8.72 6.94 7.57
C GLY A 304 7.60 7.09 6.53
N ALA A 305 6.45 7.66 6.90
CA ALA A 305 5.36 7.89 5.95
C ALA A 305 5.82 8.80 4.81
N HIS A 306 5.37 8.49 3.59
CA HIS A 306 5.62 9.29 2.41
C HIS A 306 4.36 10.07 2.03
N SER A 307 4.56 11.25 1.48
CA SER A 307 3.51 12.16 1.05
C SER A 307 3.80 12.69 -0.34
N HIS A 308 2.76 13.14 -1.04
CA HIS A 308 2.90 13.81 -2.33
C HIS A 308 1.77 14.82 -2.53
N VAL A 309 2.13 16.07 -2.78
CA VAL A 309 1.17 17.13 -3.11
C VAL A 309 1.71 17.94 -4.26
N GLY A 310 0.97 18.02 -5.35
CA GLY A 310 1.29 18.88 -6.49
C GLY A 310 2.69 18.63 -7.08
N GLY A 311 3.17 17.39 -7.04
CA GLY A 311 4.51 16.95 -7.46
C GLY A 311 5.66 17.42 -6.58
N VAL A 312 5.39 17.61 -5.29
CA VAL A 312 6.41 17.57 -4.26
C VAL A 312 6.18 16.30 -3.46
N ARG A 313 7.19 15.43 -3.42
CA ARG A 313 7.20 14.19 -2.65
C ARG A 313 8.10 14.36 -1.44
N TRP A 314 7.69 13.91 -0.25
CA TRP A 314 8.54 13.95 0.94
C TRP A 314 8.30 12.75 1.83
N TRP A 315 9.24 12.50 2.74
CA TRP A 315 9.20 11.36 3.65
C TRP A 315 9.61 11.74 5.06
N ASN A 316 8.88 11.23 6.04
CA ASN A 316 9.16 11.44 7.45
C ASN A 316 10.40 10.67 7.91
N VAL A 317 11.02 11.10 9.00
CA VAL A 317 12.06 10.28 9.65
C VAL A 317 11.51 8.92 10.01
N LYS A 318 12.32 7.88 9.75
CA LYS A 318 11.94 6.48 9.95
C LYS A 318 11.67 6.13 11.41
N HIS A 319 12.52 6.58 12.34
CA HIS A 319 12.48 6.13 13.73
C HIS A 319 11.37 6.84 14.54
N PRO A 320 10.46 6.11 15.23
CA PRO A 320 9.35 6.69 15.97
C PRO A 320 9.74 7.74 17.01
N ALA A 321 10.86 7.53 17.72
CA ALA A 321 11.38 8.51 18.67
C ALA A 321 11.79 9.85 18.03
N ALA A 322 12.44 9.80 16.87
CA ALA A 322 12.86 11.01 16.15
C ALA A 322 11.65 11.76 15.58
N TYR A 323 10.67 11.00 15.07
CA TYR A 323 9.38 11.52 14.63
C TYR A 323 8.67 12.27 15.76
N ALA A 324 8.50 11.61 16.92
CA ALA A 324 7.86 12.20 18.09
C ALA A 324 8.58 13.47 18.59
N ALA A 325 9.91 13.44 18.66
CA ALA A 325 10.71 14.57 19.14
C ALA A 325 10.59 15.82 18.23
N ARG A 326 10.44 15.64 16.92
CA ARG A 326 10.27 16.76 15.98
C ARG A 326 8.91 17.43 16.16
N LEU A 327 7.85 16.63 16.25
CA LEU A 327 6.49 17.14 16.48
C LEU A 327 6.36 17.82 17.84
N ALA A 328 6.95 17.26 18.89
CA ALA A 328 6.98 17.88 20.22
C ALA A 328 7.70 19.25 20.23
N ALA A 329 8.66 19.44 19.33
CA ALA A 329 9.36 20.71 19.12
C ALA A 329 8.63 21.68 18.17
N GLY A 330 7.42 21.33 17.70
CA GLY A 330 6.66 22.14 16.75
C GLY A 330 7.26 22.19 15.34
N ARG A 331 8.12 21.23 14.99
CA ARG A 331 8.79 21.13 13.67
C ARG A 331 8.22 19.99 12.83
N THR A 332 8.38 20.11 11.52
CA THR A 332 8.02 19.03 10.59
C THR A 332 8.74 17.72 10.91
N PRO A 333 8.05 16.56 10.85
CA PRO A 333 8.69 15.26 10.92
C PRO A 333 9.44 14.89 9.63
N ALA A 334 9.24 15.62 8.53
CA ALA A 334 9.87 15.34 7.24
C ALA A 334 11.40 15.30 7.34
N GLN A 335 12.01 14.24 6.80
CA GLN A 335 13.46 14.09 6.70
C GLN A 335 14.02 14.86 5.51
N ALA A 336 13.42 14.68 4.34
CA ALA A 336 13.80 15.31 3.09
C ALA A 336 12.62 15.28 2.11
N ARG A 337 12.77 16.01 1.00
CA ARG A 337 11.79 16.06 -0.09
C ARG A 337 12.46 16.02 -1.47
N GLU A 338 11.64 15.79 -2.46
CA GLU A 338 11.94 15.84 -3.88
C GLU A 338 10.91 16.73 -4.58
N LEU A 339 11.36 17.47 -5.59
CA LEU A 339 10.50 18.30 -6.44
C LEU A 339 10.50 17.69 -7.84
N LEU A 340 9.37 17.14 -8.24
CA LEU A 340 9.23 16.44 -9.52
C LEU A 340 9.14 17.45 -10.67
N SER A 341 10.03 17.30 -11.64
CA SER A 341 9.98 18.02 -12.90
C SER A 341 8.75 17.62 -13.73
N ALA A 342 8.49 18.33 -14.83
CA ALA A 342 7.42 17.94 -15.75
C ALA A 342 7.70 16.57 -16.40
N GLU A 343 8.97 16.25 -16.63
CA GLU A 343 9.41 14.98 -17.19
C GLU A 343 9.24 13.84 -16.17
N ASP A 344 9.65 14.03 -14.92
CA ASP A 344 9.44 13.05 -13.85
C ASP A 344 7.96 12.72 -13.68
N ARG A 345 7.10 13.74 -13.68
CA ARG A 345 5.64 13.56 -13.58
C ARG A 345 5.06 12.82 -14.78
N ARG A 346 5.58 13.08 -15.99
CA ARG A 346 5.16 12.38 -17.21
C ARG A 346 5.57 10.91 -17.14
N PHE A 347 6.82 10.64 -16.77
CA PHE A 347 7.34 9.29 -16.58
C PHE A 347 6.56 8.53 -15.51
N GLU A 348 6.32 9.12 -14.35
CA GLU A 348 5.52 8.51 -13.27
C GLU A 348 4.11 8.18 -13.72
N ARG A 349 3.47 9.03 -14.52
CA ARG A 349 2.14 8.71 -15.08
C ARG A 349 2.20 7.50 -16.01
N ILE A 350 3.22 7.37 -16.86
CA ILE A 350 3.38 6.19 -17.73
C ILE A 350 3.63 4.95 -16.87
N LEU A 351 4.55 5.04 -15.91
CA LEU A 351 4.88 3.97 -14.97
C LEU A 351 3.62 3.48 -14.22
N LEU A 352 2.86 4.40 -13.63
CA LEU A 352 1.75 4.06 -12.75
C LEU A 352 0.47 3.68 -13.54
N GLU A 353 0.07 4.48 -14.53
CA GLU A 353 -1.19 4.26 -15.24
C GLU A 353 -1.13 3.03 -16.17
N LEU A 354 0.03 2.66 -16.72
CA LEU A 354 0.15 1.47 -17.58
C LEU A 354 -0.15 0.17 -16.80
N ARG A 355 0.08 0.19 -15.48
CA ARG A 355 -0.20 -0.92 -14.55
C ARG A 355 -1.66 -1.02 -14.12
N LEU A 356 -2.54 -0.15 -14.63
CA LEU A 356 -3.98 -0.22 -14.43
C LEU A 356 -4.66 -0.96 -15.58
N ALA A 357 -5.84 -1.55 -15.31
CA ALA A 357 -6.68 -2.13 -16.36
C ALA A 357 -7.17 -1.11 -17.42
N GLN A 358 -7.13 0.18 -17.10
CA GLN A 358 -7.43 1.26 -18.03
C GLN A 358 -6.21 1.68 -18.86
N GLY A 359 -5.00 1.27 -18.46
CA GLY A 359 -3.75 1.70 -19.07
C GLY A 359 -3.54 3.21 -19.05
N CYS A 360 -2.62 3.71 -19.87
CA CYS A 360 -2.33 5.14 -20.02
C CYS A 360 -2.72 5.67 -21.41
N PRO A 361 -3.05 6.95 -21.57
CA PRO A 361 -3.33 7.53 -22.89
C PRO A 361 -2.05 7.71 -23.73
N LEU A 362 -2.15 7.49 -25.05
CA LEU A 362 -1.00 7.54 -25.97
C LEU A 362 -0.43 8.95 -26.19
N ASP A 363 -1.16 9.99 -25.81
CA ASP A 363 -0.69 11.38 -25.85
C ASP A 363 0.31 11.70 -24.73
N LEU A 364 0.44 10.85 -23.71
CA LEU A 364 1.53 10.91 -22.73
C LEU A 364 2.85 10.45 -23.31
N LEU A 365 2.83 9.60 -24.33
CA LEU A 365 4.03 9.05 -24.91
C LEU A 365 4.66 10.09 -25.86
N ASP A 366 5.98 10.08 -26.01
CA ASP A 366 6.63 10.87 -27.04
C ASP A 366 6.55 10.13 -28.39
N ASP A 367 7.25 10.62 -29.43
CA ASP A 367 7.22 9.97 -30.74
C ASP A 367 7.82 8.55 -30.70
N SER A 368 8.90 8.35 -29.94
CA SER A 368 9.51 7.02 -29.73
C SER A 368 8.56 6.08 -28.99
N GLY A 369 7.96 6.53 -27.90
CA GLY A 369 7.04 5.77 -27.08
C GLY A 369 5.78 5.39 -27.84
N ARG A 370 5.24 6.28 -28.68
CA ARG A 370 4.12 5.94 -29.59
C ARG A 370 4.50 4.86 -30.59
N ALA A 371 5.70 4.93 -31.17
CA ALA A 371 6.19 3.89 -32.08
C ALA A 371 6.42 2.55 -31.35
N ALA A 372 6.89 2.59 -30.10
CA ALA A 372 7.04 1.40 -29.25
C ALA A 372 5.68 0.80 -28.89
N ALA A 373 4.70 1.61 -28.50
CA ALA A 373 3.33 1.17 -28.23
C ALA A 373 2.69 0.51 -29.47
N ALA A 374 2.90 1.04 -30.67
CA ALA A 374 2.41 0.42 -31.90
C ALA A 374 3.02 -0.97 -32.15
N ARG A 375 4.33 -1.14 -31.88
CA ARG A 375 5.00 -2.46 -31.95
C ARG A 375 4.46 -3.41 -30.88
N ALA A 376 4.37 -2.97 -29.64
CA ALA A 376 3.84 -3.76 -28.53
C ALA A 376 2.38 -4.21 -28.76
N ALA A 377 1.56 -3.37 -29.40
CA ALA A 377 0.21 -3.76 -29.82
C ALA A 377 0.22 -4.83 -30.93
N ALA A 378 1.10 -4.70 -31.92
CA ALA A 378 1.28 -5.71 -32.96
C ALA A 378 1.79 -7.05 -32.41
N ASP A 379 2.62 -7.01 -31.37
CA ASP A 379 3.17 -8.18 -30.68
C ASP A 379 2.20 -8.81 -29.65
N GLY A 380 1.02 -8.22 -29.47
CA GLY A 380 -0.01 -8.68 -28.54
C GLY A 380 0.29 -8.41 -27.06
N LEU A 381 1.20 -7.49 -26.76
CA LEU A 381 1.50 -7.03 -25.40
C LEU A 381 0.57 -5.88 -24.97
N LEU A 382 0.09 -5.09 -25.92
CA LEU A 382 -0.98 -4.10 -25.72
C LEU A 382 -2.27 -4.52 -26.44
N ASP A 383 -3.41 -4.18 -25.86
CA ASP A 383 -4.73 -4.41 -26.47
C ASP A 383 -4.89 -3.53 -27.73
N ALA A 384 -4.98 -4.18 -28.89
CA ALA A 384 -5.03 -3.48 -30.18
C ALA A 384 -6.27 -2.59 -30.33
N ALA A 385 -7.41 -2.98 -29.74
CA ALA A 385 -8.63 -2.19 -29.82
C ALA A 385 -8.55 -0.93 -28.94
N ALA A 386 -7.95 -1.02 -27.76
CA ALA A 386 -7.66 0.11 -26.88
C ALA A 386 -6.61 1.04 -27.51
N HIS A 387 -5.57 0.47 -28.13
CA HIS A 387 -4.57 1.24 -28.87
C HIS A 387 -5.21 2.05 -30.00
N ALA A 388 -6.11 1.45 -30.79
CA ALA A 388 -6.87 2.17 -31.82
C ALA A 388 -7.76 3.30 -31.27
N ARG A 389 -8.13 3.25 -29.99
CA ARG A 389 -8.86 4.30 -29.26
C ARG A 389 -7.94 5.29 -28.52
N GLY A 390 -6.63 5.22 -28.76
CA GLY A 390 -5.66 6.16 -28.18
C GLY A 390 -5.15 5.81 -26.78
N ARG A 391 -5.19 4.54 -26.36
CA ARG A 391 -4.66 4.10 -25.06
C ARG A 391 -3.71 2.90 -25.16
N ALA A 392 -2.63 2.92 -24.38
CA ALA A 392 -1.79 1.75 -24.13
C ALA A 392 -2.35 0.96 -22.94
N VAL A 393 -2.99 -0.18 -23.21
CA VAL A 393 -3.56 -1.07 -22.19
C VAL A 393 -2.88 -2.43 -22.27
N LEU A 394 -2.32 -2.92 -21.18
CA LEU A 394 -1.63 -4.22 -21.14
C LEU A 394 -2.62 -5.38 -21.36
N THR A 395 -2.27 -6.29 -22.27
CA THR A 395 -2.89 -7.63 -22.30
C THR A 395 -2.37 -8.47 -21.13
N LEU A 396 -2.94 -9.65 -20.88
CA LEU A 396 -2.41 -10.56 -19.85
C LEU A 396 -0.91 -10.86 -20.04
N ARG A 397 -0.48 -11.06 -21.30
CA ARG A 397 0.94 -11.25 -21.64
C ARG A 397 1.76 -9.98 -21.41
N GLY A 398 1.19 -8.80 -21.70
CA GLY A 398 1.82 -7.51 -21.42
C GLY A 398 2.04 -7.26 -19.93
N ARG A 399 1.13 -7.71 -19.06
CA ARG A 399 1.24 -7.55 -17.59
C ARG A 399 2.51 -8.20 -17.04
N LEU A 400 2.92 -9.35 -17.58
CA LEU A 400 4.15 -10.04 -17.20
C LEU A 400 5.43 -9.26 -17.57
N LEU A 401 5.33 -8.30 -18.48
CA LEU A 401 6.45 -7.50 -19.00
C LEU A 401 6.25 -5.99 -18.75
N ALA A 402 5.41 -5.64 -17.77
CA ALA A 402 5.01 -4.25 -17.53
C ALA A 402 6.22 -3.32 -17.29
N ASP A 403 7.22 -3.78 -16.53
CA ASP A 403 8.42 -3.00 -16.20
C ASP A 403 9.23 -2.64 -17.46
N ALA A 404 9.46 -3.62 -18.33
CA ALA A 404 10.14 -3.41 -19.60
C ALA A 404 9.35 -2.48 -20.54
N LEU A 405 8.03 -2.70 -20.62
CA LEU A 405 7.15 -1.86 -21.44
C LEU A 405 7.11 -0.41 -20.96
N VAL A 406 7.18 -0.15 -19.64
CA VAL A 406 7.28 1.22 -19.15
C VAL A 406 8.54 1.89 -19.69
N LEU A 407 9.69 1.21 -19.61
CA LEU A 407 10.96 1.78 -20.08
C LEU A 407 10.93 2.05 -21.59
N ASP A 408 10.31 1.16 -22.37
CA ASP A 408 10.20 1.32 -23.83
C ASP A 408 9.23 2.43 -24.26
N LEU A 409 8.18 2.68 -23.47
CA LEU A 409 7.11 3.63 -23.78
C LEU A 409 7.40 5.05 -23.26
N SER A 410 8.32 5.19 -22.31
CA SER A 410 8.59 6.43 -21.57
C SER A 410 9.29 7.50 -22.37
#